data_AF-A0A1Z8LIY2-F1
#
_entry.id   AF-A0A1Z8LIY2-F1
#
_cell.length_a   1.000
_cell.length_b   1.000
_cell.length_c   1.000
_cell.angle_alpha   90.00
_cell.angle_beta   90.00
_cell.angle_gamma   90.00
#
_symmetry.space_group_name_H-M   'P 1'
#
loop_
_entity.id
_entity.type
_entity.pdbx_description
1 polymer ?
#
loop_
_entity_poly.entity_id
_entity_poly.type
_entity_poly.pdbx_seq_one_letter_code
_entity_poly.pdbx_strand_id
1 'polypeptide(L)'
;MRWLKSLIIILTFLIVSALMLIGYGFFKKSQNPNWTLTDIFLTTPKIKQNKHENPSTNPFNDILLQLSPECVIEDIHPDDNRVYLTIGPIGPCHQVVVIDIGNGVHLGRIRIDQ
;
A
#
# COMPACT_ATOMS: atom_id res chain seq x y z
N MET A 1 -37.84 -32.72 -20.83
CA MET A 1 -38.31 -32.19 -19.52
C MET A 1 -37.30 -32.32 -18.39
N ARG A 2 -36.68 -33.49 -18.15
CA ARG A 2 -35.75 -33.68 -17.00
C ARG A 2 -34.38 -32.98 -17.16
N TRP A 3 -33.84 -32.94 -18.38
CA TRP A 3 -32.55 -32.31 -18.66
C TRP A 3 -32.56 -30.78 -18.47
N LEU A 4 -33.64 -30.12 -18.91
CA LEU A 4 -33.83 -28.68 -18.72
C LEU A 4 -33.88 -28.30 -17.22
N LYS A 5 -34.57 -29.11 -16.40
CA LYS A 5 -34.65 -28.89 -14.94
C LYS A 5 -33.28 -29.03 -14.26
N SER A 6 -32.47 -29.99 -14.69
CA SER A 6 -31.09 -30.16 -14.18
C SER A 6 -30.22 -28.94 -14.49
N LEU A 7 -30.32 -28.42 -15.71
CA LEU A 7 -29.54 -27.27 -16.15
C LEU A 7 -29.87 -26.00 -15.34
N ILE A 8 -31.14 -25.79 -15.01
CA ILE A 8 -31.59 -24.66 -14.19
C ILE A 8 -31.03 -24.74 -12.76
N ILE A 9 -30.98 -25.94 -12.17
CA ILE A 9 -30.45 -26.16 -10.82
C ILE A 9 -28.96 -25.81 -10.78
N ILE A 10 -28.19 -26.28 -11.76
CA ILE A 10 -26.75 -25.99 -11.86
C ILE A 10 -26.53 -24.49 -12.06
N LEU A 11 -27.29 -23.86 -12.96
CA LEU A 11 -27.15 -22.43 -13.24
C LEU A 11 -27.44 -21.58 -12.00
N THR A 12 -28.49 -21.93 -11.25
CA THR A 12 -28.86 -21.22 -10.03
C THR A 12 -27.77 -21.35 -8.96
N PHE A 13 -27.22 -22.56 -8.78
CA PHE A 13 -26.13 -22.78 -7.83
C PHE A 13 -24.87 -21.98 -8.21
N LEU A 14 -24.56 -21.91 -9.50
CA LEU A 14 -23.40 -21.19 -10.00
C LEU A 14 -23.52 -19.67 -9.80
N ILE A 15 -24.73 -19.11 -9.99
CA ILE A 15 -25.03 -17.70 -9.75
C ILE A 15 -24.89 -17.37 -8.24
N VAL A 16 -25.47 -18.19 -7.37
CA VAL A 16 -25.38 -17.98 -5.91
C VAL A 16 -23.92 -18.04 -5.44
N SER A 17 -23.15 -19.00 -5.95
CA SER A 17 -21.72 -19.12 -5.67
C SER A 17 -20.93 -17.89 -6.14
N ALA A 18 -21.22 -17.39 -7.36
CA ALA A 18 -20.57 -16.19 -7.88
C ALA A 18 -20.86 -14.95 -7.01
N LEU A 19 -22.11 -14.74 -6.59
CA LEU A 19 -22.47 -13.63 -5.71
C LEU A 19 -21.79 -13.72 -4.34
N MET A 20 -21.68 -14.93 -3.76
CA MET A 20 -20.92 -15.13 -2.52
C MET A 20 -19.44 -14.78 -2.69
N LEU A 21 -18.81 -15.22 -3.78
CA LEU A 21 -17.40 -14.93 -4.06
C LEU A 21 -17.15 -13.43 -4.26
N ILE A 22 -18.07 -12.74 -4.95
CA ILE A 22 -17.99 -11.29 -5.14
C ILE A 22 -18.12 -10.57 -3.79
N GLY A 23 -19.12 -10.92 -2.98
CA GLY A 23 -19.32 -10.34 -1.65
C GLY A 23 -18.12 -10.55 -0.73
N TYR A 24 -17.56 -11.77 -0.74
CA TYR A 24 -16.33 -12.08 -0.01
C TYR A 24 -15.13 -11.28 -0.49
N GLY A 25 -14.98 -11.09 -1.81
CA GLY A 25 -13.93 -10.26 -2.38
C GLY A 25 -14.01 -8.80 -1.92
N PHE A 26 -15.21 -8.22 -1.88
CA PHE A 26 -15.42 -6.87 -1.34
C PHE A 26 -15.15 -6.78 0.16
N PHE A 27 -15.61 -7.75 0.94
CA PHE A 27 -15.35 -7.79 2.39
C PHE A 27 -13.85 -7.86 2.69
N LYS A 28 -13.11 -8.72 1.98
CA LYS A 28 -11.65 -8.85 2.14
C LYS A 28 -10.90 -7.60 1.69
N LYS A 29 -11.36 -6.94 0.62
CA LYS A 29 -10.80 -5.66 0.16
C LYS A 29 -11.04 -4.52 1.15
N SER A 30 -12.14 -4.55 1.89
CA SER A 30 -12.39 -3.59 2.98
C SER A 30 -11.40 -3.72 4.13
N GLN A 31 -10.92 -4.94 4.42
CA GLN A 31 -9.92 -5.16 5.48
C GLN A 31 -8.48 -4.96 4.97
N ASN A 32 -8.23 -5.16 3.68
CA ASN A 32 -6.92 -4.99 3.04
C ASN A 32 -7.08 -4.28 1.68
N PRO A 33 -6.85 -2.96 1.59
CA PRO A 33 -7.10 -2.19 0.37
C PRO A 33 -6.20 -2.61 -0.82
N ASN A 34 -5.05 -3.25 -0.57
CA ASN A 34 -4.13 -3.76 -1.59
C ASN A 34 -4.51 -5.14 -2.16
N TRP A 35 -5.61 -5.76 -1.72
CA TRP A 35 -6.00 -7.07 -2.24
C TRP A 35 -6.57 -6.99 -3.67
N THR A 36 -6.03 -7.82 -4.57
CA THR A 36 -6.45 -7.90 -5.99
C THR A 36 -6.83 -9.33 -6.37
N LEU A 37 -7.84 -9.50 -7.23
CA LEU A 37 -8.36 -10.81 -7.67
C LEU A 37 -7.33 -11.63 -8.48
N THR A 38 -6.22 -11.02 -8.90
CA THR A 38 -5.12 -11.63 -9.66
C THR A 38 -4.27 -12.61 -8.86
N ASP A 39 -4.35 -12.60 -7.52
CA ASP A 39 -3.61 -13.53 -6.66
C ASP A 39 -4.26 -14.91 -6.56
N ILE A 40 -5.57 -15.01 -6.85
CA ILE A 40 -6.32 -16.28 -6.78
C ILE A 40 -6.31 -17.01 -8.13
N PHE A 41 -6.34 -16.29 -9.26
CA PHE A 41 -6.56 -16.91 -10.59
C PHE A 41 -5.28 -17.41 -11.27
N LEU A 42 -4.09 -17.13 -10.72
CA LEU A 42 -2.79 -17.49 -11.30
C LEU A 42 -2.06 -18.54 -10.44
N THR A 43 -2.63 -19.74 -10.31
CA THR A 43 -1.86 -20.97 -10.05
C THR A 43 -1.18 -21.47 -11.32
N THR A 44 -0.52 -20.56 -12.03
CA THR A 44 0.54 -20.86 -12.99
C THR A 44 1.85 -20.72 -12.21
N PRO A 45 2.90 -21.53 -12.43
CA PRO A 45 4.19 -21.22 -11.83
C PRO A 45 4.63 -19.90 -12.46
N LYS A 46 4.36 -18.79 -11.77
CA LYS A 46 4.94 -17.50 -12.11
C LYS A 46 6.44 -17.72 -11.97
N ILE A 47 7.13 -17.82 -13.11
CA ILE A 47 8.46 -17.24 -13.23
C ILE A 47 8.32 -15.86 -12.58
N LYS A 48 8.95 -15.69 -11.41
CA LYS A 48 8.84 -14.52 -10.56
C LYS A 48 9.39 -13.33 -11.32
N GLN A 49 8.54 -12.73 -12.15
CA GLN A 49 8.77 -11.45 -12.79
C GLN A 49 7.57 -10.56 -12.46
N ASN A 50 7.38 -10.38 -11.15
CA ASN A 50 7.25 -9.05 -10.62
C ASN A 50 8.12 -9.03 -9.38
N LYS A 51 9.04 -8.07 -9.40
CA LYS A 51 9.86 -7.61 -8.31
C LYS A 51 8.93 -7.17 -7.16
N HIS A 52 8.36 -8.15 -6.46
CA HIS A 52 8.19 -8.01 -5.03
C HIS A 52 9.62 -8.20 -4.52
N GLU A 53 10.38 -7.11 -4.60
CA GLU A 53 11.39 -6.85 -3.60
C GLU A 53 10.61 -7.03 -2.30
N ASN A 54 10.81 -8.18 -1.65
CA ASN A 54 10.60 -8.32 -0.22
C ASN A 54 10.98 -6.94 0.36
N PRO A 55 10.11 -6.17 1.03
CA PRO A 55 10.50 -4.86 1.53
C PRO A 55 11.80 -5.13 2.25
N SER A 56 12.87 -4.61 1.65
CA SER A 56 14.20 -5.14 1.89
C SER A 56 14.34 -5.04 3.39
N THR A 57 14.41 -6.16 4.09
CA THR A 57 14.69 -6.13 5.53
C THR A 57 16.16 -5.76 5.75
N ASN A 58 16.81 -5.21 4.73
CA ASN A 58 17.93 -4.33 4.95
C ASN A 58 17.37 -3.02 5.48
N PRO A 59 17.76 -2.60 6.69
CA PRO A 59 17.49 -1.23 7.10
C PRO A 59 17.94 -0.29 5.99
N PHE A 60 17.15 0.74 5.71
CA PHE A 60 17.66 1.81 4.88
C PHE A 60 18.89 2.39 5.59
N ASN A 61 19.96 2.60 4.82
CA ASN A 61 21.20 3.16 5.35
C ASN A 61 20.98 4.64 5.74
N ASP A 62 22.03 5.36 6.10
CA ASP A 62 21.92 6.77 6.46
C ASP A 62 21.23 7.61 5.37
N ILE A 63 20.19 8.35 5.76
CA ILE A 63 19.52 9.32 4.89
C ILE A 63 20.10 10.71 5.20
N LEU A 64 20.77 11.28 4.20
CA LEU A 64 21.26 12.66 4.29
C LEU A 64 20.13 13.63 3.98
N LEU A 65 19.56 14.24 5.00
CA LEU A 65 18.64 15.36 4.84
C LEU A 65 19.46 16.62 4.57
N GLN A 66 19.27 17.22 3.39
CA GLN A 66 19.89 18.50 3.02
C GLN A 66 19.21 19.66 3.75
N LEU A 67 19.49 19.75 5.04
CA LEU A 67 19.03 20.80 5.94
C LEU A 67 20.13 21.86 6.05
N SER A 68 19.75 23.13 6.15
CA SER A 68 20.67 24.18 6.55
C SER A 68 21.13 23.94 7.99
N PRO A 69 22.35 24.34 8.39
CA PRO A 69 22.91 24.05 9.71
C PRO A 69 22.11 24.64 10.88
N GLU A 70 21.30 25.67 10.64
CA GLU A 70 20.38 26.28 11.59
C GLU A 70 19.04 25.54 11.74
N CYS A 71 18.75 24.58 10.86
CA CYS A 71 17.51 23.80 10.89
C CYS A 71 17.71 22.49 11.64
N VAL A 72 16.73 22.14 12.48
CA VAL A 72 16.73 20.93 13.32
C VAL A 72 15.44 20.14 13.15
N ILE A 73 15.48 18.85 13.45
CA ILE A 73 14.29 18.01 13.54
C ILE A 73 13.62 18.30 14.88
N GLU A 74 12.40 18.85 14.85
CA GLU A 74 11.61 19.15 16.05
C GLU A 74 10.70 17.99 16.44
N ASP A 75 10.16 17.25 15.46
CA ASP A 75 9.23 16.15 15.71
C ASP A 75 9.33 15.07 14.64
N ILE A 76 8.95 13.84 15.02
CA ILE A 76 8.97 12.64 14.17
C ILE A 76 7.64 11.90 14.33
N HIS A 77 6.87 11.81 13.25
CA HIS A 77 5.59 11.12 13.24
C HIS A 77 5.60 9.94 12.24
N PRO A 78 5.64 8.69 12.71
CA PRO A 78 5.52 7.51 11.86
C PRO A 78 4.05 7.22 11.49
N ASP A 79 3.79 6.88 10.23
CA ASP A 79 2.48 6.50 9.69
C ASP A 79 2.65 5.42 8.60
N ASP A 80 2.30 4.18 8.95
CA ASP A 80 2.42 2.99 8.09
C ASP A 80 3.82 2.89 7.44
N ASN A 81 3.92 3.06 6.12
CA ASN A 81 5.18 3.00 5.38
C ASN A 81 5.85 4.39 5.20
N ARG A 82 5.47 5.38 6.00
CA ARG A 82 5.97 6.76 5.90
C ARG A 82 6.40 7.31 7.26
N VAL A 83 7.43 8.15 7.25
CA VAL A 83 7.78 9.00 8.38
C VAL A 83 7.67 10.46 7.96
N TYR A 84 6.99 11.24 8.78
CA TYR A 84 6.90 12.69 8.68
C TYR A 84 7.88 13.29 9.68
N LEU A 85 8.83 14.09 9.19
CA LEU A 85 9.77 14.82 10.02
C LEU A 85 9.40 16.29 9.99
N THR A 86 9.07 16.85 11.15
CA THR A 86 8.85 18.28 11.30
C THR A 86 10.20 18.94 11.51
N ILE A 87 10.58 19.81 10.58
CA ILE A 87 11.80 20.60 10.64
C ILE A 87 11.46 22.00 11.13
N GLY A 88 12.23 22.48 12.09
CA GLY A 88 12.15 23.85 12.57
C GLY A 88 13.54 24.46 12.77
N PRO A 89 13.65 25.61 13.46
CA PRO A 89 12.55 26.35 14.11
C PRO A 89 11.58 27.03 13.11
N ILE A 90 10.46 27.55 13.63
CA ILE A 90 9.48 28.34 12.87
C ILE A 90 10.20 29.47 12.09
N GLY A 91 9.85 29.64 10.82
CA GLY A 91 10.48 30.58 9.89
C GLY A 91 11.00 29.86 8.64
N PRO A 92 12.22 30.18 8.14
CA PRO A 92 12.71 29.64 6.86
C PRO A 92 12.94 28.13 6.88
N CYS A 93 13.13 27.55 8.07
CA CYS A 93 13.32 26.13 8.29
C CYS A 93 12.01 25.34 8.37
N HIS A 94 10.87 26.00 8.59
CA HIS A 94 9.60 25.33 8.89
C HIS A 94 9.08 24.56 7.69
N GLN A 95 9.23 23.24 7.73
CA GLN A 95 8.78 22.34 6.68
C GLN A 95 8.58 20.94 7.24
N VAL A 96 7.72 20.16 6.58
CA VAL A 96 7.56 18.73 6.85
C VAL A 96 8.24 17.94 5.74
N VAL A 97 9.18 17.08 6.10
CA VAL A 97 9.86 16.16 5.18
C VAL A 97 9.16 14.81 5.25
N VAL A 98 8.83 14.23 4.11
CA VAL A 98 8.18 12.90 4.03
C VAL A 98 9.17 11.88 3.51
N ILE A 99 9.36 10.80 4.26
CA ILE A 99 10.28 9.69 3.93
C ILE A 99 9.48 8.40 3.78
N ASP A 100 9.75 7.64 2.72
CA ASP A 100 9.31 6.25 2.55
C ASP A 100 10.24 5.33 3.33
N ILE A 101 9.71 4.65 4.34
CA ILE A 101 10.48 3.74 5.21
C ILE A 101 10.89 2.48 4.46
N GLY A 102 10.04 2.00 3.54
CA GLY A 102 10.25 0.74 2.82
C GLY A 102 11.42 0.79 1.85
N ASN A 103 11.72 1.97 1.32
CA ASN A 103 12.83 2.19 0.38
C ASN A 103 13.91 3.16 0.91
N GLY A 104 13.69 3.81 2.05
CA GLY A 104 14.58 4.84 2.58
C GLY A 104 14.66 6.10 1.72
N VAL A 105 13.59 6.41 0.96
CA VAL A 105 13.61 7.47 -0.04
C VAL A 105 12.90 8.72 0.48
N HIS A 106 13.55 9.87 0.32
CA HIS A 106 12.93 11.17 0.51
C HIS A 106 11.85 11.39 -0.57
N LEU A 107 10.58 11.36 -0.18
CA LEU A 107 9.44 11.52 -1.09
C LEU A 107 9.18 12.98 -1.44
N GLY A 108 9.44 13.91 -0.53
CA GLY A 108 9.16 15.32 -0.75
C GLY A 108 9.16 16.17 0.51
N ARG A 109 8.86 17.45 0.31
CA ARG A 109 8.81 18.47 1.36
C ARG A 109 7.50 19.25 1.26
N ILE A 110 6.86 19.49 2.38
CA ILE A 110 5.68 20.34 2.52
C ILE A 110 6.15 21.63 3.19
N ARG A 111 5.97 22.75 2.49
CA ARG A 111 6.30 24.08 3.00
C ARG A 111 5.01 24.85 3.17
N ILE A 112 4.91 25.60 4.26
CA ILE A 112 3.86 26.59 4.43
C ILE A 112 4.45 27.91 3.95
N ASP A 113 4.00 28.42 2.80
CA ASP A 113 4.31 29.80 2.41
C ASP A 113 3.55 30.72 3.38
N GLN A 114 4.31 31.49 4.16
CA GLN A 114 3.80 32.58 4.98
C GLN A 114 4.30 33.91 4.42
#